data_AF-A0A3R8N2P6-F1
#
_entry.id   AF-A0A3R8N2P6-F1
#
_cell.length_a   1.000
_cell.length_b   1.000
_cell.length_c   1.000
_cell.angle_alpha   90.00
_cell.angle_beta   90.00
_cell.angle_gamma   90.00
#
_symmetry.space_group_name_H-M   'P 1'
#
loop_
_entity.id
_entity.type
_entity.pdbx_description
1 polymer ?
#
loop_
_entity_poly.entity_id
_entity_poly.type
_entity_poly.pdbx_seq_one_letter_code
_entity_poly.pdbx_strand_id
1 'polypeptide(L)'
;MTTSVSNKTTKYTPNSYNGEKPFNDIPCANGEVLAPFVVTDDTMIKVLAINRDNMKTVRLKNGRTVPVAYTPVAIEHFYGALSAYFKDINAYLNRYDTGKLEVFSFDELSSKGKISRLKLEKHPNDETQDKMIFEEINYKPAATTSHEEKIMMMEAIEELIDIVYQRNEKYGKILKLIYQDITISKQEIIEKLGMKKSQGYDAIKKAQTMAKEVYKELNQ
;
A
#
# COMPACT_ATOMS: atom_id res chain seq x y z
N MET A 1 12.91 14.52 19.10
CA MET A 1 11.93 14.77 18.02
C MET A 1 10.92 13.64 18.09
N THR A 2 9.72 13.92 18.57
CA THR A 2 8.64 12.95 18.77
C THR A 2 7.97 12.68 17.43
N THR A 3 8.18 11.49 16.86
CA THR A 3 7.41 10.98 15.73
C THR A 3 5.96 10.82 16.18
N SER A 4 5.10 11.73 15.71
CA SER A 4 3.65 11.63 15.85
C SER A 4 3.17 10.44 15.03
N VAL A 5 3.05 9.27 15.67
CA VAL A 5 2.32 8.14 15.11
C VAL A 5 0.87 8.58 15.06
N SER A 6 0.39 8.96 13.87
CA SER A 6 -1.04 9.20 13.65
C SER A 6 -1.76 7.92 14.06
N ASN A 7 -2.69 8.00 15.02
CA ASN A 7 -3.64 6.96 15.37
C ASN A 7 -4.53 6.66 14.15
N LYS A 8 -3.98 5.99 13.14
CA LYS A 8 -4.77 5.39 12.06
C LYS A 8 -5.37 4.14 12.66
N THR A 9 -6.65 4.17 12.98
CA THR A 9 -7.37 2.95 13.35
C THR A 9 -7.32 2.05 12.11
N THR A 10 -6.56 0.96 12.21
CA THR A 10 -6.44 -0.05 11.18
C THR A 10 -6.95 -1.38 11.70
N LYS A 11 -7.44 -2.24 10.81
CA LYS A 11 -7.93 -3.59 11.08
C LYS A 11 -6.83 -4.44 11.70
N TYR A 12 -5.57 -4.05 11.43
CA TYR A 12 -4.40 -4.59 12.07
C TYR A 12 -4.22 -3.98 13.46
N THR A 13 -4.76 -4.66 14.46
CA THR A 13 -4.48 -4.42 15.88
C THR A 13 -3.30 -5.27 16.37
N PRO A 14 -2.69 -4.97 17.53
CA PRO A 14 -1.69 -5.84 18.17
C PRO A 14 -2.13 -7.31 18.34
N ASN A 15 -3.44 -7.61 18.32
CA ASN A 15 -3.98 -8.95 18.45
C ASN A 15 -4.19 -9.68 17.11
N SER A 16 -3.93 -9.03 15.98
CA SER A 16 -4.28 -9.56 14.65
C SER A 16 -3.58 -10.87 14.29
N TYR A 17 -2.43 -11.13 14.91
CA TYR A 17 -1.58 -12.25 14.60
C TYR A 17 -1.45 -13.24 15.78
N ASN A 18 -2.33 -13.19 16.79
CA ASN A 18 -2.27 -14.08 17.95
C ASN A 18 -2.45 -15.57 17.60
N GLY A 19 -3.06 -15.88 16.44
CA GLY A 19 -3.19 -17.26 15.95
C GLY A 19 -1.98 -17.77 15.17
N GLU A 20 -0.95 -16.95 15.00
CA GLU A 20 0.26 -17.27 14.26
C GLU A 20 1.37 -17.81 15.16
N LYS A 21 2.38 -18.43 14.55
CA LYS A 21 3.55 -18.91 15.25
C LYS A 21 4.76 -18.00 14.99
N PRO A 22 5.56 -17.69 16.03
CA PRO A 22 6.83 -16.99 15.88
C PRO A 22 7.76 -17.72 14.91
N PHE A 23 8.56 -16.97 14.16
CA PHE A 23 9.45 -17.50 13.13
C PHE A 23 10.47 -18.51 13.67
N ASN A 24 10.81 -18.46 14.95
CA ASN A 24 11.83 -19.27 15.61
C ASN A 24 11.27 -20.14 16.75
N ASP A 25 9.95 -20.33 16.81
CA ASP A 25 9.25 -21.07 17.88
C ASP A 25 9.41 -20.48 19.30
N ILE A 26 9.98 -19.29 19.43
CA ILE A 26 10.09 -18.60 20.73
C ILE A 26 8.81 -17.80 20.98
N PRO A 27 8.01 -18.14 22.01
CA PRO A 27 6.76 -17.44 22.29
C PRO A 27 7.00 -15.99 22.69
N CYS A 28 6.01 -15.14 22.45
CA CYS A 28 6.04 -13.74 22.90
C CYS A 28 6.19 -13.65 24.42
N ALA A 29 7.07 -12.76 24.88
CA ALA A 29 7.16 -12.41 26.29
C ALA A 29 5.96 -11.55 26.74
N ASN A 30 5.83 -11.33 28.05
CA ASN A 30 4.83 -10.41 28.58
C ASN A 30 5.06 -9.00 28.03
N GLY A 31 4.05 -8.43 27.38
CA GLY A 31 4.13 -7.11 26.73
C GLY A 31 4.57 -7.15 25.27
N GLU A 32 4.81 -8.34 24.70
CA GLU A 32 5.06 -8.52 23.28
C GLU A 32 3.85 -9.07 22.54
N VAL A 33 3.78 -8.77 21.26
CA VAL A 33 2.79 -9.25 20.29
C VAL A 33 3.47 -9.69 19.01
N LEU A 34 2.80 -10.50 18.20
CA LEU A 34 3.32 -10.90 16.89
C LEU A 34 3.11 -9.80 15.85
N ALA A 35 4.15 -9.49 15.10
CA ALA A 35 4.10 -8.66 13.90
C ALA A 35 4.67 -9.41 12.68
N PRO A 36 4.09 -9.21 11.49
CA PRO A 36 4.56 -9.87 10.27
C PRO A 36 5.84 -9.20 9.75
N PHE A 37 6.66 -9.97 9.04
CA PHE A 37 7.74 -9.46 8.20
C PHE A 37 7.89 -10.33 6.94
N VAL A 38 8.42 -9.74 5.87
CA VAL A 38 8.60 -10.45 4.60
C VAL A 38 9.90 -11.26 4.62
N VAL A 39 9.83 -12.52 4.20
CA VAL A 39 11.02 -13.37 4.08
C VAL A 39 11.57 -13.25 2.65
N THR A 40 12.68 -12.53 2.48
CA THR A 40 13.11 -12.12 1.13
C THR A 40 13.74 -13.23 0.30
N ASP A 41 14.49 -14.11 0.95
CA ASP A 41 15.29 -15.15 0.32
C ASP A 41 15.75 -16.21 1.34
N ASP A 42 16.36 -17.28 0.83
CA ASP A 42 16.90 -18.38 1.63
C ASP A 42 18.06 -17.98 2.55
N THR A 43 18.75 -16.86 2.28
CA THR A 43 19.83 -16.37 3.15
C THR A 43 19.23 -15.83 4.44
N MET A 44 18.15 -15.07 4.35
CA MET A 44 17.41 -14.58 5.52
C MET A 44 16.92 -15.75 6.40
N ILE A 45 16.40 -16.82 5.78
CA ILE A 45 15.96 -18.03 6.49
C ILE A 45 17.11 -18.63 7.30
N LYS A 46 18.30 -18.75 6.70
CA LYS A 46 19.47 -19.34 7.37
C LYS A 46 20.02 -18.45 8.48
N VAL A 47 20.17 -17.15 8.21
CA VAL A 47 20.77 -16.20 9.16
C VAL A 47 19.89 -16.01 10.40
N LEU A 48 18.58 -15.94 10.22
CA LEU A 48 17.64 -15.78 11.32
C LEU A 48 17.18 -17.13 11.91
N ALA A 49 17.60 -18.26 11.34
CA ALA A 49 17.10 -19.59 11.72
C ALA A 49 15.56 -19.68 11.69
N ILE A 50 14.95 -19.20 10.60
CA ILE A 50 13.50 -19.23 10.41
C ILE A 50 13.02 -20.67 10.25
N ASN A 51 12.11 -21.08 11.13
CA ASN A 51 11.31 -22.28 10.96
C ASN A 51 10.32 -22.07 9.79
N ARG A 52 10.57 -22.77 8.70
CA ARG A 52 9.76 -22.72 7.47
C ARG A 52 8.32 -23.20 7.70
N ASP A 53 8.07 -24.07 8.68
CA ASP A 53 6.71 -24.56 9.00
C ASP A 53 5.84 -23.47 9.64
N ASN A 54 6.46 -22.43 10.19
CA ASN A 54 5.77 -21.27 10.77
C ASN A 54 5.59 -20.13 9.75
N MET A 55 6.18 -20.25 8.55
CA MET A 55 5.99 -19.28 7.48
C MET A 55 4.63 -19.45 6.81
N LYS A 56 4.09 -18.35 6.29
CA LYS A 56 2.89 -18.32 5.45
C LYS A 56 3.16 -17.68 4.12
N THR A 57 2.41 -18.12 3.11
CA THR A 57 2.34 -17.40 1.84
C THR A 57 1.08 -16.56 1.84
N VAL A 58 1.25 -15.24 1.93
CA VAL A 58 0.14 -14.29 1.87
C VAL A 58 -0.13 -13.99 0.40
N ARG A 59 -1.38 -14.21 -0.04
CA ARG A 59 -1.83 -13.83 -1.36
C ARG A 59 -2.45 -12.44 -1.31
N LEU A 60 -1.82 -11.49 -1.99
CA LEU A 60 -2.34 -10.15 -2.18
C LEU A 60 -3.49 -10.16 -3.19
N LYS A 61 -4.39 -9.19 -3.11
CA LYS A 61 -5.56 -9.10 -4.00
C LYS A 61 -5.23 -8.89 -5.48
N ASN A 62 -4.04 -8.34 -5.79
CA ASN A 62 -3.53 -8.28 -7.16
C ASN A 62 -3.04 -9.65 -7.70
N GLY A 63 -3.23 -10.73 -6.93
CA GLY A 63 -2.86 -12.09 -7.28
C GLY A 63 -1.41 -12.46 -6.96
N ARG A 64 -0.55 -11.49 -6.64
CA ARG A 64 0.85 -11.72 -6.25
C ARG A 64 0.92 -12.34 -4.85
N THR A 65 1.95 -13.12 -4.60
CA THR A 65 2.15 -13.81 -3.33
C THR A 65 3.44 -13.35 -2.67
N VAL A 66 3.41 -13.24 -1.35
CA VAL A 66 4.57 -12.83 -0.54
C VAL A 66 4.78 -13.85 0.58
N PRO A 67 5.99 -14.39 0.76
CA PRO A 67 6.34 -15.20 1.93
C PRO A 67 6.48 -14.31 3.17
N VAL A 68 5.80 -14.70 4.25
CA VAL A 68 5.69 -13.94 5.49
C VAL A 68 6.02 -14.83 6.67
N ALA A 69 6.73 -14.29 7.64
CA ALA A 69 6.94 -14.88 8.94
C ALA A 69 6.54 -13.86 10.03
N TYR A 70 6.47 -14.31 11.29
CA TYR A 70 6.00 -13.48 12.39
C TYR A 70 7.06 -13.37 13.47
N THR A 71 7.34 -12.16 13.94
CA THR A 71 8.30 -11.91 15.02
C THR A 71 7.59 -11.33 16.25
N PRO A 72 7.98 -11.73 17.47
CA PRO A 72 7.62 -10.97 18.66
C PRO A 72 8.16 -9.54 18.57
N VAL A 73 7.35 -8.56 18.93
CA VAL A 73 7.70 -7.15 19.08
C VAL A 73 6.96 -6.57 20.27
N ALA A 74 7.54 -5.58 20.95
CA ALA A 74 6.82 -4.85 22.00
C ALA A 74 5.55 -4.19 21.44
N ILE A 75 4.48 -4.15 22.23
CA ILE A 75 3.16 -3.63 21.82
C ILE A 75 3.27 -2.21 21.21
N GLU A 76 4.09 -1.34 21.80
CA GLU A 76 4.33 0.02 21.34
C GLU A 76 5.03 0.10 19.97
N HIS A 77 5.70 -0.96 19.55
CA HIS A 77 6.41 -1.04 18.27
C HIS A 77 5.59 -1.72 17.17
N PHE A 78 4.40 -2.25 17.48
CA PHE A 78 3.57 -2.98 16.54
C PHE A 78 3.29 -2.21 15.23
N TYR A 79 2.85 -0.95 15.33
CA TYR A 79 2.56 -0.14 14.13
C TYR A 79 3.82 0.22 13.34
N GLY A 80 4.96 0.36 14.01
CA GLY A 80 6.25 0.55 13.34
C GLY A 80 6.67 -0.70 12.56
N ALA A 81 6.51 -1.88 13.15
CA ALA A 81 6.76 -3.16 12.50
C ALA A 81 5.80 -3.39 11.32
N LEU A 82 4.53 -3.02 11.47
CA LEU A 82 3.54 -3.09 10.39
C LEU A 82 3.90 -2.15 9.22
N SER A 83 4.45 -0.96 9.52
CA SER A 83 4.96 -0.05 8.50
C SER A 83 6.11 -0.69 7.72
N ALA A 84 7.10 -1.23 8.43
CA ALA A 84 8.24 -1.92 7.83
C ALA A 84 7.80 -3.12 6.98
N TYR A 85 6.82 -3.90 7.44
CA TYR A 85 6.24 -5.00 6.69
C TYR A 85 5.69 -4.56 5.31
N PHE A 86 4.88 -3.50 5.27
CA PHE A 86 4.36 -2.99 4.01
C PHE A 86 5.46 -2.42 3.12
N LYS A 87 6.50 -1.81 3.69
CA LYS A 87 7.70 -1.40 2.95
C LYS A 87 8.38 -2.61 2.29
N ASP A 88 8.57 -3.69 3.03
CA ASP A 88 9.27 -4.88 2.57
C ASP A 88 8.47 -5.66 1.53
N ILE A 89 7.13 -5.65 1.60
CA ILE A 89 6.26 -6.19 0.54
C ILE A 89 6.59 -5.52 -0.80
N ASN A 90 6.69 -4.20 -0.82
CA ASN A 90 7.00 -3.47 -2.05
C ASN A 90 8.38 -3.83 -2.60
N ALA A 91 9.39 -3.85 -1.72
CA ALA A 91 10.74 -4.23 -2.10
C ALA A 91 10.81 -5.68 -2.62
N TYR A 92 10.04 -6.59 -2.05
CA TYR A 92 9.91 -7.96 -2.52
C TYR A 92 9.25 -8.04 -3.90
N LEU A 93 8.10 -7.39 -4.09
CA LEU A 93 7.37 -7.43 -5.36
C LEU A 93 8.14 -6.77 -6.52
N ASN A 94 8.89 -5.70 -6.26
CA ASN A 94 9.70 -5.01 -7.27
C ASN A 94 10.89 -5.85 -7.74
N ARG A 95 11.44 -6.75 -6.90
CA ARG A 95 12.55 -7.63 -7.29
C ARG A 95 12.19 -8.63 -8.37
N TYR A 96 10.91 -8.98 -8.52
CA TYR A 96 10.42 -9.97 -9.47
C TYR A 96 9.60 -9.35 -10.62
N ASP A 97 9.45 -8.02 -10.65
CA ASP A 97 8.83 -7.31 -11.78
C ASP A 97 9.87 -7.15 -12.90
N THR A 98 10.09 -8.19 -13.69
CA THR A 98 11.04 -8.20 -14.83
C THR A 98 10.56 -7.38 -16.03
N GLY A 99 9.89 -6.25 -15.80
CA GLY A 99 9.19 -5.45 -16.80
C GLY A 99 9.47 -3.95 -16.68
N LYS A 100 10.65 -3.54 -17.14
CA LYS A 100 11.10 -2.17 -17.48
C LYS A 100 11.51 -1.23 -16.33
N LEU A 101 12.68 -0.62 -16.59
CA LEU A 101 13.41 0.44 -15.89
C LEU A 101 14.29 0.00 -14.71
N GLU A 102 15.59 0.30 -14.81
CA GLU A 102 16.43 0.51 -13.65
C GLU A 102 15.81 1.66 -12.83
N VAL A 103 15.19 1.31 -11.71
CA VAL A 103 14.57 2.28 -10.81
C VAL A 103 15.62 2.69 -9.78
N PHE A 104 16.21 3.87 -9.97
CA PHE A 104 16.94 4.55 -8.90
C PHE A 104 16.05 4.66 -7.66
N SER A 105 16.59 4.38 -6.47
CA SER A 105 15.81 4.46 -5.23
C SER A 105 15.40 5.92 -4.94
N PHE A 106 14.28 6.12 -4.23
CA PHE A 106 13.80 7.46 -3.86
C PHE A 106 14.84 8.25 -3.07
N ASP A 107 15.66 7.58 -2.25
CA ASP A 107 16.78 8.17 -1.52
C ASP A 107 17.93 8.60 -2.46
N GLU A 108 18.16 7.86 -3.53
CA GLU A 108 19.16 8.19 -4.57
C GLU A 108 18.73 9.37 -5.46
N LEU A 109 17.43 9.51 -5.72
CA LEU A 109 16.88 10.62 -6.51
C LEU A 109 16.74 11.90 -5.67
N SER A 110 16.31 11.76 -4.41
CA SER A 110 16.09 12.88 -3.49
C SER A 110 17.41 13.49 -2.99
N SER A 111 18.46 12.70 -2.87
CA SER A 111 19.81 13.18 -2.49
C SER A 111 20.50 14.00 -3.57
N LYS A 112 20.18 13.78 -4.86
CA LYS A 112 20.90 14.41 -5.97
C LYS A 112 20.44 15.83 -6.31
N GLY A 113 19.22 16.25 -5.96
CA GLY A 113 18.69 17.64 -6.07
C GLY A 113 18.62 18.25 -7.48
N LYS A 114 19.42 17.72 -8.42
CA LYS A 114 19.60 18.09 -9.81
C LYS A 114 19.60 16.82 -10.63
N ILE A 115 18.84 16.83 -11.72
CA ILE A 115 18.86 15.75 -12.71
C ILE A 115 19.18 16.34 -14.07
N SER A 116 19.93 15.62 -14.90
CA SER A 116 20.20 16.02 -16.28
C SER A 116 19.08 15.51 -17.18
N ARG A 117 18.37 16.41 -17.87
CA ARG A 117 17.39 16.07 -18.89
C ARG A 117 18.00 16.29 -20.28
N LEU A 118 17.81 15.34 -21.18
CA LEU A 118 18.18 15.50 -22.58
C LEU A 118 17.15 16.41 -23.27
N LYS A 119 17.62 17.49 -23.88
CA LYS A 119 16.81 18.43 -24.66
C LYS A 119 17.37 18.51 -26.08
N LEU A 120 16.49 18.49 -27.07
CA LEU A 120 16.81 18.72 -28.47
C LEU A 120 16.57 20.20 -28.76
N GLU A 121 17.60 20.89 -29.22
CA GLU A 121 17.50 22.28 -29.70
C GLU A 121 17.97 22.33 -31.15
N LYS A 122 17.39 23.22 -31.96
CA LYS A 122 17.82 23.38 -33.36
C LYS A 122 19.28 23.83 -33.42
N HIS A 123 20.04 23.29 -34.36
CA HIS A 123 21.41 23.69 -34.55
C HIS A 123 21.46 25.17 -34.98
N PRO A 124 22.29 26.02 -34.36
CA PRO A 124 22.25 27.48 -34.56
C PRO A 124 22.52 27.92 -36.00
N ASN A 125 23.13 27.04 -36.81
CA ASN A 125 23.49 27.32 -38.20
C ASN A 125 22.78 26.40 -39.22
N ASP A 126 21.93 25.47 -38.76
CA ASP A 126 21.20 24.56 -39.64
C ASP A 126 19.86 24.15 -39.00
N GLU A 127 18.77 24.77 -39.45
CA GLU A 127 17.43 24.56 -38.89
C GLU A 127 16.83 23.17 -39.18
N THR A 128 17.50 22.36 -40.01
CA THR A 128 17.08 20.99 -40.34
C THR A 128 17.73 19.94 -39.46
N GLN A 129 18.68 20.32 -38.59
CA GLN A 129 19.37 19.44 -37.67
C GLN A 129 19.10 19.82 -36.22
N ASP A 130 18.76 18.82 -35.40
CA ASP A 130 18.64 18.98 -33.96
C ASP A 130 19.97 18.65 -33.27
N LYS A 131 20.36 19.48 -32.31
CA LYS A 131 21.48 19.29 -31.40
C LYS A 131 20.95 18.77 -30.07
N MET A 132 21.50 17.64 -29.61
CA MET A 132 21.25 17.14 -28.26
C MET A 132 22.11 17.91 -27.24
N ILE A 133 21.45 18.46 -26.22
CA ILE A 133 22.08 19.09 -25.07
C ILE A 133 21.54 18.46 -23.77
N PHE A 134 22.38 18.40 -22.74
CA PHE A 134 21.96 18.00 -21.40
C PHE A 134 21.74 19.26 -20.55
N GLU A 135 20.51 19.48 -20.09
CA GLU A 135 20.18 20.56 -19.15
C GLU A 135 20.09 20.00 -17.72
N GLU A 136 20.74 20.66 -16.76
CA GLU A 136 20.51 20.37 -15.34
C GLU A 136 19.21 21.04 -14.90
N ILE A 137 18.23 20.25 -14.49
CA ILE A 137 17.00 20.74 -13.88
C ILE A 137 17.00 20.43 -12.39
N ASN A 138 16.60 21.40 -11.56
CA ASN A 138 16.37 21.18 -10.14
C ASN A 138 15.11 20.32 -9.97
N TYR A 139 15.29 19.09 -9.51
CA TYR A 139 14.19 18.17 -9.26
C TYR A 139 13.53 18.52 -7.92
N LYS A 140 12.35 19.13 -7.98
CA LYS A 140 11.45 19.22 -6.83
C LYS A 140 10.45 18.09 -6.95
N PRO A 141 10.56 17.00 -6.16
CA PRO A 141 9.53 15.97 -6.18
C PRO A 141 8.20 16.63 -5.79
N ALA A 142 7.25 16.67 -6.72
CA ALA A 142 5.85 16.72 -6.30
C ALA A 142 5.65 15.51 -5.40
N ALA A 143 5.05 15.70 -4.22
CA ALA A 143 4.80 14.64 -3.26
C ALA A 143 3.93 13.55 -3.91
N THR A 144 4.59 12.63 -4.61
CA THR A 144 4.00 11.41 -5.13
C THR A 144 4.14 10.42 -3.99
N THR A 145 3.02 9.88 -3.54
CA THR A 145 3.03 8.90 -2.47
C THR A 145 3.93 7.74 -2.86
N SER A 146 4.83 7.34 -1.95
CA SER A 146 5.75 6.22 -2.19
C SER A 146 4.93 4.95 -2.48
N HIS A 147 5.54 3.92 -3.08
CA HIS A 147 4.82 2.67 -3.34
C HIS A 147 4.28 2.04 -2.03
N GLU A 148 5.00 2.22 -0.92
CA GLU A 148 4.59 1.89 0.45
C GLU A 148 3.34 2.64 0.89
N GLU A 149 3.35 3.97 0.78
CA GLU A 149 2.18 4.78 1.13
C GLU A 149 0.96 4.42 0.28
N LYS A 150 1.16 4.03 -0.98
CA LYS A 150 0.07 3.52 -1.83
C LYS A 150 -0.50 2.20 -1.33
N ILE A 151 0.32 1.23 -0.90
CA ILE A 151 -0.19 -0.03 -0.34
C ILE A 151 -0.93 0.23 0.96
N MET A 152 -0.39 1.04 1.87
CA MET A 152 -1.07 1.41 3.10
C MET A 152 -2.39 2.11 2.84
N MET A 153 -2.42 3.01 1.85
CA MET A 153 -3.62 3.71 1.44
C MET A 153 -4.64 2.75 0.81
N MET A 154 -4.20 1.76 0.02
CA MET A 154 -5.07 0.70 -0.50
C MET A 154 -5.68 -0.12 0.64
N GLU A 155 -4.87 -0.60 1.58
CA GLU A 155 -5.35 -1.36 2.76
C GLU A 155 -6.35 -0.54 3.60
N ALA A 156 -6.08 0.75 3.82
CA ALA A 156 -6.97 1.64 4.56
C ALA A 156 -8.30 1.89 3.83
N ILE A 157 -8.28 2.06 2.49
CA ILE A 157 -9.50 2.19 1.70
C ILE A 157 -10.32 0.90 1.76
N GLU A 158 -9.66 -0.26 1.69
CA GLU A 158 -10.33 -1.55 1.77
C GLU A 158 -10.99 -1.78 3.14
N GLU A 159 -10.29 -1.46 4.21
CA GLU A 159 -10.84 -1.53 5.57
C GLU A 159 -12.06 -0.62 5.73
N LEU A 160 -11.99 0.60 5.21
CA LEU A 160 -13.13 1.51 5.20
C LEU A 160 -14.33 0.89 4.46
N ILE A 161 -14.09 0.25 3.30
CA ILE A 161 -15.14 -0.43 2.55
C ILE A 161 -15.73 -1.59 3.34
N ASP A 162 -14.90 -2.38 4.03
CA ASP A 162 -15.33 -3.52 4.84
C ASP A 162 -16.17 -3.06 6.03
N ILE A 163 -15.79 -1.98 6.72
CA ILE A 163 -16.58 -1.41 7.82
C ILE A 163 -17.92 -0.89 7.30
N VAL A 164 -17.94 -0.19 6.16
CA VAL A 164 -19.20 0.24 5.54
C VAL A 164 -20.05 -0.96 5.15
N TYR A 165 -19.45 -2.03 4.63
CA TYR A 165 -20.16 -3.26 4.28
C TYR A 165 -20.81 -3.93 5.50
N GLN A 166 -20.09 -4.00 6.63
CA GLN A 166 -20.61 -4.54 7.88
C GLN A 166 -21.77 -3.71 8.43
N ARG A 167 -21.71 -2.37 8.32
CA ARG A 167 -22.80 -1.46 8.75
C ARG A 167 -23.98 -1.49 7.80
N ASN A 168 -23.71 -1.58 6.50
CA ASN A 168 -24.71 -1.62 5.45
C ASN A 168 -24.17 -2.35 4.21
N GLU A 169 -24.58 -3.60 4.05
CA GLU A 169 -24.13 -4.48 2.98
C GLU A 169 -24.30 -3.84 1.59
N LYS A 170 -25.45 -3.20 1.35
CA LYS A 170 -25.76 -2.54 0.08
C LYS A 170 -24.77 -1.41 -0.22
N TYR A 171 -24.42 -0.60 0.77
CA TYR A 171 -23.47 0.51 0.59
C TYR A 171 -22.03 0.01 0.42
N GLY A 172 -21.63 -1.02 1.15
CA GLY A 172 -20.33 -1.67 0.94
C GLY A 172 -20.18 -2.22 -0.47
N LYS A 173 -21.22 -2.87 -1.03
CA LYS A 173 -21.22 -3.33 -2.43
C LYS A 173 -21.06 -2.19 -3.44
N ILE A 174 -21.70 -1.05 -3.19
CA ILE A 174 -21.55 0.15 -4.04
C ILE A 174 -20.10 0.64 -4.01
N LEU A 175 -19.50 0.79 -2.82
CA LEU A 175 -18.12 1.28 -2.70
C LEU A 175 -17.12 0.31 -3.30
N LYS A 176 -17.35 -1.01 -3.15
CA LYS A 176 -16.51 -2.05 -3.77
C LYS A 176 -16.51 -1.96 -5.30
N LEU A 177 -17.66 -1.72 -5.92
CA LEU A 177 -17.73 -1.52 -7.38
C LEU A 177 -16.95 -0.29 -7.83
N ILE A 178 -17.05 0.82 -7.09
CA ILE A 178 -16.28 2.06 -7.38
C ILE A 178 -14.78 1.83 -7.18
N TYR A 179 -14.39 1.07 -6.16
CA TYR A 179 -12.98 0.76 -5.90
C TYR A 179 -12.37 -0.13 -6.99
N GLN A 180 -13.12 -1.13 -7.47
CA GLN A 180 -12.67 -2.04 -8.52
C GLN A 180 -12.55 -1.37 -9.89
N ASP A 181 -13.37 -0.36 -10.15
CA ASP A 181 -13.35 0.41 -11.38
C ASP A 181 -13.70 1.87 -11.06
N ILE A 182 -12.68 2.72 -10.98
CA ILE A 182 -12.85 4.14 -10.67
C ILE A 182 -13.62 4.91 -11.75
N THR A 183 -13.77 4.32 -12.95
CA THR A 183 -14.46 4.93 -14.09
C THR A 183 -15.92 4.49 -14.20
N ILE A 184 -16.36 3.53 -13.37
CA ILE A 184 -17.72 3.00 -13.40
C ILE A 184 -18.74 4.12 -13.23
N SER A 185 -19.71 4.18 -14.14
CA SER A 185 -20.77 5.18 -14.06
C SER A 185 -21.79 4.83 -12.98
N LYS A 186 -22.49 5.86 -12.47
CA LYS A 186 -23.61 5.65 -11.53
C LYS A 186 -24.70 4.75 -12.13
N GLN A 187 -24.93 4.82 -13.44
CA GLN A 187 -25.93 3.99 -14.12
C GLN A 187 -25.51 2.51 -14.10
N GLU A 188 -24.26 2.21 -14.43
CA GLU A 188 -23.72 0.84 -14.39
C GLU A 188 -23.75 0.25 -12.97
N ILE A 189 -23.47 1.04 -11.93
CA ILE A 189 -23.62 0.60 -10.53
C ILE A 189 -25.08 0.20 -10.24
N ILE A 190 -26.03 1.03 -10.68
CA ILE A 190 -27.46 0.80 -10.46
C ILE A 190 -27.91 -0.49 -11.17
N GLU A 191 -27.45 -0.69 -12.41
CA GLU A 191 -27.73 -1.87 -13.22
C GLU A 191 -27.11 -3.14 -12.60
N LYS A 192 -25.81 -3.13 -12.26
CA LYS A 192 -25.11 -4.27 -11.65
C LYS A 192 -25.74 -4.71 -10.33
N LEU A 193 -26.36 -3.80 -9.59
CA LEU A 193 -27.01 -4.07 -8.31
C LEU A 193 -28.53 -4.26 -8.41
N GLY A 194 -29.10 -4.26 -9.62
CA GLY A 194 -30.54 -4.48 -9.84
C GLY A 194 -31.44 -3.43 -9.17
N MET A 195 -30.98 -2.19 -9.04
CA MET A 195 -31.68 -1.13 -8.33
C MET A 195 -32.61 -0.32 -9.26
N LYS A 196 -33.74 0.18 -8.72
CA LYS A 196 -34.53 1.21 -9.41
C LYS A 196 -33.73 2.52 -9.48
N LYS A 197 -33.76 3.23 -10.63
CA LYS A 197 -32.96 4.44 -10.86
C LYS A 197 -33.04 5.46 -9.71
N SER A 198 -34.25 5.85 -9.27
CA SER A 198 -34.42 6.82 -8.19
C SER A 198 -33.79 6.37 -6.87
N GLN A 199 -34.01 5.10 -6.47
CA GLN A 199 -33.43 4.52 -5.26
C GLN A 199 -31.92 4.31 -5.38
N GLY A 200 -31.42 4.10 -6.60
CA GLY A 200 -30.03 3.84 -6.89
C GLY A 200 -29.13 5.05 -6.66
N TYR A 201 -29.52 6.23 -7.17
CA TYR A 201 -28.78 7.47 -6.95
C TYR A 201 -28.71 7.85 -5.46
N ASP A 202 -29.83 7.70 -4.74
CA ASP A 202 -29.87 7.95 -3.30
C ASP A 202 -28.98 6.98 -2.51
N ALA A 203 -28.97 5.69 -2.88
CA ALA A 203 -28.11 4.70 -2.26
C ALA A 203 -26.62 5.00 -2.47
N ILE A 204 -26.23 5.45 -3.66
CA ILE A 204 -24.84 5.85 -3.95
C ILE A 204 -24.44 7.04 -3.07
N LYS A 205 -25.29 8.06 -2.97
CA LYS A 205 -25.03 9.23 -2.12
C LYS A 205 -24.87 8.84 -0.66
N LYS A 206 -25.77 7.99 -0.14
CA LYS A 206 -25.71 7.49 1.25
C LYS A 206 -24.46 6.64 1.51
N ALA A 207 -24.05 5.81 0.55
CA ALA A 207 -22.82 5.03 0.65
C ALA A 207 -21.57 5.93 0.78
N GLN A 208 -21.49 6.99 -0.02
CA GLN A 208 -20.39 7.96 0.06
C GLN A 208 -20.40 8.76 1.37
N THR A 209 -21.59 9.15 1.88
CA THR A 209 -21.71 9.80 3.18
C THR A 209 -21.21 8.90 4.31
N MET A 210 -21.64 7.63 4.33
CA MET A 210 -21.21 6.66 5.35
C MET A 210 -19.71 6.39 5.27
N ALA A 211 -19.14 6.26 4.05
CA ALA A 211 -17.70 6.15 3.86
C ALA A 211 -16.94 7.33 4.50
N LYS A 212 -17.45 8.55 4.33
CA LYS A 212 -16.85 9.75 4.92
C LYS A 212 -16.95 9.77 6.45
N GLU A 213 -18.02 9.25 7.02
CA GLU A 213 -18.19 9.09 8.47
C GLU A 213 -17.20 8.06 9.02
N VAL A 214 -17.14 6.87 8.41
CA VAL A 214 -16.16 5.83 8.75
C VAL A 214 -14.73 6.35 8.63
N TYR A 215 -14.40 7.09 7.57
CA TYR A 215 -13.08 7.70 7.43
C TYR A 215 -12.73 8.62 8.60
N LYS A 216 -13.67 9.42 9.09
CA LYS A 216 -13.43 10.30 10.23
C LYS A 216 -13.19 9.51 11.50
N GLU A 217 -13.98 8.46 11.73
CA GLU A 217 -13.81 7.57 12.88
C GLU A 217 -12.44 6.86 12.84
N LEU A 218 -11.96 6.49 11.64
CA LEU A 218 -10.67 5.81 11.48
C LEU A 218 -9.44 6.73 11.67
N ASN A 219 -9.65 8.04 11.77
CA ASN A 219 -8.57 9.04 11.83
C ASN A 219 -8.74 10.02 13.01
N GLN A 220 -9.56 9.67 14.00
CA GLN A 220 -9.69 10.36 15.29
C GLN A 220 -8.79 9.70 16.33
#